data_AF-A0A7Z9TB05-F1
#
_entry.id   AF-A0A7Z9TB05-F1
#
_cell.length_a   1.000
_cell.length_b   1.000
_cell.length_c   1.000
_cell.angle_alpha   90.00
_cell.angle_beta   90.00
_cell.angle_gamma   90.00
#
_symmetry.space_group_name_H-M   'P 1'
#
loop_
_entity.id
_entity.type
_entity.pdbx_description
1 polymer ?
#
loop_
_entity_poly.entity_id
_entity_poly.type
_entity_poly.pdbx_seq_one_letter_code
_entity_poly.pdbx_strand_id
1 'polypeptide(L)'
;INPNLNPGEVRKVVTGIPGKTGVVYTLDRQTGEFLWATPTVTQNVINDIDGATGAVSVNGELVFSSLGQEVFACPTWNGGKDWEAGAYSPLTNMMYMPLRNACARMLATQAAGTSHYALAVRNQIAPGTDQVGTVRAISAETGKTTWLHEQRSATMSLMATGGGLVFGGDVNGRFKAFDQTTGEVLWEINLGSAVTGFPITYAVDGTQYIVVGTGTASTASLFGRLTPEIRPSAGNTLFVFALPD
;
A
#
# COMPACT_ATOMS: atom_id res chain seq x y z
N ILE A 1 6.63 -15.37 12.68
CA ILE A 1 7.89 -14.84 13.26
C ILE A 1 8.86 -16.00 13.37
N ASN A 2 10.15 -15.77 13.12
CA ASN A 2 11.16 -16.82 13.20
C ASN A 2 11.28 -17.37 14.62
N PRO A 3 11.00 -18.68 14.83
CA PRO A 3 10.98 -19.28 16.16
C PRO A 3 12.36 -19.33 16.81
N ASN A 4 13.44 -19.09 16.06
CA ASN A 4 14.80 -19.07 16.58
C ASN A 4 15.20 -17.70 17.15
N LEU A 5 14.34 -16.69 17.05
CA LEU A 5 14.62 -15.36 17.60
C LEU A 5 14.39 -15.32 19.10
N ASN A 6 15.27 -14.62 19.80
CA ASN A 6 15.12 -14.39 21.23
C ASN A 6 14.17 -13.20 21.47
N PRO A 7 13.10 -13.36 22.27
CA PRO A 7 12.24 -12.24 22.62
C PRO A 7 13.01 -11.10 23.29
N GLY A 8 12.70 -9.85 22.93
CA GLY A 8 13.35 -8.65 23.46
C GLY A 8 14.70 -8.30 22.83
N GLU A 9 15.17 -9.09 21.86
CA GLU A 9 16.38 -8.77 21.12
C GLU A 9 16.19 -7.54 20.21
N VAL A 10 17.12 -6.60 20.27
CA VAL A 10 17.12 -5.41 19.41
C VAL A 10 17.96 -5.68 18.16
N ARG A 11 17.33 -5.56 16.99
CA ARG A 11 17.96 -5.83 15.68
C ARG A 11 17.98 -4.57 14.80
N LYS A 12 18.97 -4.47 13.93
CA LYS A 12 18.98 -3.49 12.83
C LYS A 12 18.35 -4.16 11.61
N VAL A 13 17.20 -3.68 11.16
CA VAL A 13 16.39 -4.40 10.16
C VAL A 13 16.18 -3.63 8.88
N VAL A 14 15.91 -4.37 7.80
CA VAL A 14 15.18 -3.87 6.62
C VAL A 14 13.77 -4.45 6.72
N THR A 15 12.76 -3.58 6.77
CA THR A 15 11.36 -3.98 6.90
C THR A 15 10.47 -3.19 5.96
N GLY A 16 9.40 -3.83 5.48
CA GLY A 16 8.41 -3.18 4.64
C GLY A 16 7.67 -4.20 3.77
N ILE A 17 6.92 -3.69 2.80
CA ILE A 17 6.19 -4.50 1.82
C ILE A 17 6.91 -4.39 0.47
N PRO A 18 7.85 -5.29 0.16
CA PRO A 18 8.67 -5.19 -1.05
C PRO A 18 7.92 -5.60 -2.32
N GLY A 19 6.81 -6.33 -2.19
CA GLY A 19 6.12 -6.96 -3.31
C GLY A 19 4.65 -6.60 -3.41
N LYS A 20 4.12 -6.77 -4.62
CA LYS A 20 2.71 -6.52 -4.95
C LYS A 20 1.72 -7.33 -4.13
N THR A 21 2.16 -8.47 -3.60
CA THR A 21 1.40 -9.40 -2.76
C THR A 21 0.92 -8.75 -1.45
N GLY A 22 1.51 -7.63 -1.03
CA GLY A 22 1.12 -6.96 0.20
C GLY A 22 1.66 -7.61 1.47
N VAL A 23 2.56 -8.58 1.36
CA VAL A 23 3.18 -9.23 2.53
C VAL A 23 4.32 -8.36 3.05
N VAL A 24 4.33 -8.10 4.35
CA VAL A 24 5.49 -7.49 5.04
C VAL A 24 6.59 -8.54 5.16
N TYR A 25 7.82 -8.17 4.84
CA TYR A 25 9.01 -8.96 5.13
C TYR A 25 9.98 -8.14 5.97
N THR A 26 10.60 -8.80 6.93
CA THR A 26 11.60 -8.20 7.81
C THR A 26 12.83 -9.08 7.87
N LEU A 27 13.97 -8.49 7.53
CA LEU A 27 15.27 -9.14 7.47
C LEU A 27 16.26 -8.39 8.37
N ASP A 28 17.25 -9.08 8.92
CA ASP A 28 18.43 -8.43 9.47
C ASP A 28 19.14 -7.66 8.35
N ARG A 29 19.41 -6.37 8.59
CA ARG A 29 19.96 -5.48 7.56
C ARG A 29 21.38 -5.86 7.16
N GLN A 30 22.16 -6.43 8.07
CA GLN A 30 23.57 -6.73 7.83
C GLN A 30 23.76 -8.11 7.21
N THR A 31 23.01 -9.10 7.68
CA THR A 31 23.21 -10.51 7.30
C THR A 31 22.21 -11.01 6.25
N GLY A 32 21.05 -10.36 6.12
CA GLY A 32 19.94 -10.86 5.33
C GLY A 32 19.17 -12.00 6.01
N GLU A 33 19.45 -12.30 7.28
CA GLU A 33 18.72 -13.29 8.07
C GLU A 33 17.22 -12.99 8.06
N PHE A 34 16.40 -14.00 7.78
CA PHE A 34 14.95 -13.88 7.84
C PHE A 34 14.47 -13.76 9.29
N LEU A 35 13.75 -12.69 9.61
CA LEU A 35 13.23 -12.47 10.96
C LEU A 35 11.74 -12.79 11.04
N TRP A 36 10.93 -12.25 10.13
CA TRP A 36 9.51 -12.56 10.06
C TRP A 36 8.85 -12.03 8.78
N ALA A 37 7.66 -12.56 8.48
CA ALA A 37 6.77 -12.05 7.46
C ALA A 37 5.32 -12.01 7.98
N THR A 38 4.50 -11.09 7.45
CA THR A 38 3.08 -10.98 7.82
C THR A 38 2.24 -10.54 6.63
N PRO A 39 1.26 -11.35 6.19
CA PRO A 39 0.27 -10.94 5.19
C PRO A 39 -0.57 -9.75 5.68
N THR A 40 -0.95 -8.84 4.77
CA THR A 40 -1.80 -7.69 5.12
C THR A 40 -3.14 -7.75 4.38
N VAL A 41 -3.16 -7.38 3.11
CA VAL A 41 -4.33 -7.48 2.23
C VAL A 41 -4.66 -8.93 1.92
N THR A 42 -5.89 -9.16 1.46
CA THR A 42 -6.28 -10.44 0.88
C THR A 42 -5.34 -10.82 -0.25
N GLN A 43 -4.72 -11.99 -0.14
CA GLN A 43 -3.86 -12.56 -1.16
C GLN A 43 -4.04 -14.08 -1.19
N ASN A 44 -3.91 -14.69 -2.37
CA ASN A 44 -3.97 -16.14 -2.54
C ASN A 44 -2.83 -16.71 -3.40
N VAL A 45 -1.84 -15.88 -3.75
CA VAL A 45 -0.67 -16.27 -4.56
C VAL A 45 0.41 -16.97 -3.74
N ILE A 46 0.42 -16.77 -2.42
CA ILE A 46 1.30 -17.43 -1.45
C ILE A 46 0.41 -18.28 -0.54
N ASN A 47 0.69 -19.59 -0.49
CA ASN A 47 0.02 -20.53 0.41
C ASN A 47 0.62 -20.47 1.82
N ASP A 48 1.95 -20.45 1.90
CA ASP A 48 2.66 -20.50 3.17
C ASP A 48 4.02 -19.79 3.09
N ILE A 49 4.51 -19.32 4.24
CA ILE A 49 5.85 -18.78 4.41
C ILE A 49 6.46 -19.48 5.62
N ASP A 50 7.50 -20.27 5.37
CA ASP A 50 8.17 -21.01 6.44
C ASP A 50 8.70 -20.04 7.50
N GLY A 51 8.27 -20.25 8.74
CA GLY A 51 8.56 -19.33 9.83
C GLY A 51 10.05 -19.22 10.14
N ALA A 52 10.84 -20.28 9.96
CA ALA A 52 12.26 -20.29 10.33
C ALA A 52 13.19 -19.74 9.24
N THR A 53 12.80 -19.88 7.97
CA THR A 53 13.67 -19.60 6.82
C THR A 53 13.14 -18.50 5.92
N GLY A 54 11.85 -18.20 5.98
CA GLY A 54 11.18 -17.28 5.06
C GLY A 54 10.92 -17.87 3.68
N ALA A 55 11.14 -19.18 3.49
CA ALA A 55 10.87 -19.85 2.23
C ALA A 55 9.38 -19.78 1.87
N VAL A 56 9.08 -19.31 0.66
CA VAL A 56 7.72 -19.08 0.19
C VAL A 56 7.21 -20.30 -0.57
N SER A 57 6.07 -20.84 -0.15
CA SER A 57 5.30 -21.83 -0.91
C SER A 57 4.25 -21.13 -1.74
N VAL A 58 4.43 -21.12 -3.06
CA VAL A 58 3.50 -20.48 -4.00
C VAL A 58 2.24 -21.31 -4.20
N ASN A 59 1.13 -20.66 -4.51
CA ASN A 59 -0.08 -21.36 -4.88
C ASN A 59 -0.03 -21.84 -6.34
N GLY A 60 0.19 -23.14 -6.52
CA GLY A 60 0.26 -23.79 -7.83
C GLY A 60 -1.01 -23.67 -8.67
N GLU A 61 -2.18 -23.48 -8.05
CA GLU A 61 -3.46 -23.33 -8.77
C GLU A 61 -3.55 -22.04 -9.59
N LEU A 62 -2.75 -21.02 -9.23
CA LEU A 62 -2.67 -19.76 -9.96
C LEU A 62 -1.59 -19.76 -11.05
N VAL A 63 -0.82 -20.84 -11.19
CA VAL A 63 0.17 -20.95 -12.25
C VAL A 63 -0.55 -21.30 -13.55
N PHE A 64 -0.42 -20.43 -14.55
CA PHE A 64 -0.93 -20.69 -15.88
C PHE A 64 -0.16 -21.85 -16.52
N SER A 65 -0.88 -22.89 -16.92
CA SER A 65 -0.36 -24.11 -17.57
C SER A 65 -0.82 -24.24 -19.02
N SER A 66 -1.86 -23.49 -19.42
CA SER A 66 -2.38 -23.49 -20.79
C SER A 66 -2.99 -22.15 -21.18
N LEU A 67 -3.03 -21.88 -22.49
CA LEU A 67 -3.71 -20.73 -23.05
C LEU A 67 -5.23 -20.88 -22.88
N GLY A 68 -5.91 -19.79 -22.56
CA GLY A 68 -7.34 -19.79 -22.24
C GLY A 68 -7.65 -20.20 -20.80
N GLN A 69 -6.66 -20.57 -19.99
CA GLN A 69 -6.86 -20.79 -18.55
C GLN A 69 -7.17 -19.45 -17.87
N GLU A 70 -8.25 -19.41 -17.09
CA GLU A 70 -8.59 -18.30 -16.20
C GLU A 70 -8.30 -18.68 -14.75
N VAL A 71 -7.72 -17.76 -13.98
CA VAL A 71 -7.51 -17.89 -12.54
C VAL A 71 -8.06 -16.66 -11.81
N PHE A 72 -8.49 -16.85 -10.57
CA PHE A 72 -8.85 -15.76 -9.68
C PHE A 72 -7.69 -15.46 -8.73
N ALA A 73 -7.02 -14.32 -8.93
CA ALA A 73 -5.86 -13.90 -8.16
C ALA A 73 -6.19 -12.74 -7.23
N CYS A 74 -5.66 -12.82 -6.02
CA CYS A 74 -5.58 -11.73 -5.06
C CYS A 74 -4.10 -11.53 -4.66
N PRO A 75 -3.59 -10.29 -4.64
CA PRO A 75 -4.26 -9.09 -5.13
C PRO A 75 -4.24 -9.06 -6.68
N THR A 76 -4.06 -7.90 -7.32
CA THR A 76 -3.96 -7.81 -8.78
C THR A 76 -2.52 -7.71 -9.27
N TRP A 77 -2.32 -7.65 -10.59
CA TRP A 77 -1.04 -7.26 -11.19
C TRP A 77 -0.63 -5.81 -10.89
N ASN A 78 -1.58 -4.95 -10.45
CA ASN A 78 -1.32 -3.63 -9.86
C ASN A 78 -1.14 -3.69 -8.34
N GLY A 79 -1.06 -4.92 -7.80
CA GLY A 79 -0.85 -5.22 -6.40
C GLY A 79 -1.99 -4.86 -5.48
N GLY A 80 -1.81 -5.26 -4.21
CA GLY A 80 -2.44 -4.62 -3.07
C GLY A 80 -1.52 -3.57 -2.46
N LYS A 81 -0.21 -3.72 -2.67
CA LYS A 81 0.80 -2.67 -2.59
C LYS A 81 1.41 -2.48 -3.98
N ASP A 82 1.81 -1.27 -4.34
CA ASP A 82 2.64 -1.05 -5.54
C ASP A 82 3.73 -0.02 -5.20
N TRP A 83 4.05 0.92 -6.08
CA TRP A 83 5.09 1.93 -5.91
C TRP A 83 4.79 3.00 -4.85
N GLU A 84 3.53 3.17 -4.43
CA GLU A 84 3.12 4.27 -3.53
C GLU A 84 3.78 4.11 -2.16
N ALA A 85 4.52 5.12 -1.70
CA ALA A 85 5.34 4.99 -0.50
C ALA A 85 4.50 4.81 0.76
N GLY A 86 4.93 3.89 1.63
CA GLY A 86 4.54 3.92 3.03
C GLY A 86 5.40 4.90 3.83
N ALA A 87 5.05 5.10 5.09
CA ALA A 87 5.82 5.90 6.04
C ALA A 87 6.17 5.08 7.27
N TYR A 88 7.18 5.53 8.03
CA TYR A 88 7.54 4.95 9.32
C TYR A 88 7.65 6.06 10.36
N SER A 89 7.13 5.82 11.58
CA SER A 89 7.32 6.72 12.71
C SER A 89 8.13 6.03 13.80
N PRO A 90 9.33 6.56 14.16
CA PRO A 90 10.11 6.03 15.28
C PRO A 90 9.43 6.31 16.64
N LEU A 91 8.45 7.21 16.72
CA LEU A 91 7.72 7.52 17.95
C LEU A 91 6.76 6.39 18.33
N THR A 92 6.15 5.73 17.34
CA THR A 92 5.20 4.63 17.56
C THR A 92 5.79 3.27 17.21
N ASN A 93 6.96 3.23 16.57
CA ASN A 93 7.54 2.05 15.95
C ASN A 93 6.58 1.36 14.96
N MET A 94 5.78 2.16 14.24
CA MET A 94 4.80 1.69 13.26
C MET A 94 5.21 2.06 11.84
N MET A 95 4.95 1.13 10.92
CA MET A 95 4.89 1.37 9.49
C MET A 95 3.46 1.69 9.09
N TYR A 96 3.25 2.79 8.39
CA TYR A 96 1.97 3.18 7.80
C TYR A 96 1.99 2.85 6.31
N MET A 97 1.16 1.89 5.90
CA MET A 97 1.19 1.36 4.55
C MET A 97 -0.11 1.68 3.80
N PRO A 98 -0.05 2.36 2.64
CA PRO A 98 -1.20 2.50 1.76
C PRO A 98 -1.39 1.20 0.99
N LEU A 99 -2.57 0.60 1.13
CA LEU A 99 -2.86 -0.74 0.61
C LEU A 99 -4.24 -0.80 -0.04
N ARG A 100 -4.42 -1.71 -1.00
CA ARG A 100 -5.61 -1.81 -1.85
C ARG A 100 -6.25 -3.17 -1.73
N ASN A 101 -7.55 -3.18 -1.50
CA ASN A 101 -8.40 -4.37 -1.51
C ASN A 101 -8.86 -4.64 -2.94
N ALA A 102 -7.97 -5.19 -3.77
CA ALA A 102 -8.26 -5.48 -5.17
C ALA A 102 -7.81 -6.89 -5.54
N CYS A 103 -8.65 -7.59 -6.30
CA CYS A 103 -8.37 -8.90 -6.88
C CYS A 103 -8.71 -8.87 -8.39
N ALA A 104 -8.36 -9.91 -9.14
CA ALA A 104 -8.68 -9.97 -10.55
C ALA A 104 -8.94 -11.39 -11.02
N ARG A 105 -9.82 -11.52 -12.01
CA ARG A 105 -9.82 -12.67 -12.92
C ARG A 105 -8.79 -12.41 -14.01
N MET A 106 -7.86 -13.34 -14.18
CA MET A 106 -6.76 -13.24 -15.14
C MET A 106 -6.83 -14.44 -16.07
N LEU A 107 -6.88 -14.17 -17.37
CA LEU A 107 -6.95 -15.17 -18.44
C LEU A 107 -5.63 -15.16 -19.21
N ALA A 108 -5.00 -16.33 -19.39
CA ALA A 108 -3.84 -16.49 -20.26
C ALA A 108 -4.26 -16.41 -21.73
N THR A 109 -3.60 -15.57 -22.54
CA THR A 109 -3.98 -15.33 -23.94
C THR A 109 -2.78 -15.35 -24.89
N GLN A 110 -3.00 -15.61 -26.19
CA GLN A 110 -1.96 -15.46 -27.22
C GLN A 110 -1.86 -14.01 -27.75
N ALA A 111 -2.90 -13.21 -27.57
CA ALA A 111 -3.00 -11.91 -28.20
C ALA A 111 -2.11 -10.87 -27.49
N ALA A 112 -1.25 -10.21 -28.26
CA ALA A 112 -0.64 -8.95 -27.86
C ALA A 112 -1.73 -7.88 -27.71
N GLY A 113 -2.26 -7.72 -26.50
CA GLY A 113 -2.98 -6.54 -26.03
C GLY A 113 -2.17 -5.81 -24.96
N THR A 114 -2.74 -4.91 -24.15
CA THR A 114 -2.00 -4.31 -23.02
C THR A 114 -1.31 -5.43 -22.25
N SER A 115 0.01 -5.37 -22.12
CA SER A 115 0.83 -6.11 -21.15
C SER A 115 1.88 -7.03 -21.77
N HIS A 116 3.14 -6.78 -21.44
CA HIS A 116 4.28 -7.69 -21.53
C HIS A 116 4.01 -9.10 -20.93
N TYR A 117 2.85 -9.34 -20.30
CA TYR A 117 2.49 -10.58 -19.61
C TYR A 117 1.51 -11.50 -20.38
N ALA A 118 0.99 -11.10 -21.55
CA ALA A 118 0.05 -11.92 -22.35
C ALA A 118 -1.25 -12.33 -21.59
N LEU A 119 -1.77 -11.42 -20.76
CA LEU A 119 -2.96 -11.63 -19.93
C LEU A 119 -4.11 -10.70 -20.34
N ALA A 120 -5.33 -11.25 -20.35
CA ALA A 120 -6.55 -10.44 -20.25
C ALA A 120 -6.98 -10.37 -18.77
N VAL A 121 -7.22 -9.16 -18.26
CA VAL A 121 -7.44 -8.91 -16.83
C VAL A 121 -8.77 -8.22 -16.59
N ARG A 122 -9.60 -8.80 -15.73
CA ARG A 122 -10.80 -8.16 -15.16
C ARG A 122 -10.57 -7.93 -13.67
N ASN A 123 -10.21 -6.69 -13.30
CA ASN A 123 -10.07 -6.29 -11.91
C ASN A 123 -11.46 -6.20 -11.23
N GLN A 124 -11.48 -6.51 -9.94
CA GLN A 124 -12.62 -6.34 -9.05
C GLN A 124 -12.13 -6.00 -7.64
N ILE A 125 -13.03 -5.48 -6.81
CA ILE A 125 -12.75 -5.27 -5.39
C ILE A 125 -12.60 -6.64 -4.71
N ALA A 126 -11.73 -6.73 -3.72
CA ALA A 126 -11.54 -7.96 -2.97
C ALA A 126 -12.87 -8.42 -2.33
N PRO A 127 -13.15 -9.74 -2.27
CA PRO A 127 -14.37 -10.24 -1.63
C PRO A 127 -14.49 -9.79 -0.17
N GLY A 128 -15.72 -9.52 0.27
CA GLY A 128 -16.01 -9.16 1.67
C GLY A 128 -15.87 -7.68 2.00
N THR A 129 -15.56 -6.82 1.03
CA THR A 129 -15.48 -5.36 1.23
C THR A 129 -15.92 -4.62 -0.04
N ASP A 130 -16.39 -3.38 0.14
CA ASP A 130 -16.59 -2.40 -0.91
C ASP A 130 -15.58 -1.23 -0.81
N GLN A 131 -14.62 -1.30 0.12
CA GLN A 131 -13.60 -0.26 0.31
C GLN A 131 -12.34 -0.62 -0.48
N VAL A 132 -11.94 0.20 -1.46
CA VAL A 132 -10.76 -0.09 -2.28
C VAL A 132 -9.46 0.28 -1.57
N GLY A 133 -9.40 1.46 -0.96
CA GLY A 133 -8.19 1.97 -0.33
C GLY A 133 -8.18 1.71 1.17
N THR A 134 -6.98 1.46 1.69
CA THR A 134 -6.73 1.32 3.12
C THR A 134 -5.45 2.01 3.52
N VAL A 135 -5.38 2.44 4.78
CA VAL A 135 -4.13 2.74 5.48
C VAL A 135 -4.03 1.79 6.65
N ARG A 136 -2.91 1.08 6.76
CA ARG A 136 -2.65 0.17 7.88
C ARG A 136 -1.46 0.66 8.68
N ALA A 137 -1.64 0.82 9.99
CA ALA A 137 -0.51 0.90 10.91
C ALA A 137 -0.09 -0.49 11.33
N ILE A 138 1.15 -0.84 11.01
CA ILE A 138 1.73 -2.16 11.20
C ILE A 138 2.93 -2.01 12.12
N SER A 139 2.92 -2.71 13.25
CA SER A 139 4.06 -2.75 14.17
C SER A 139 5.31 -3.26 13.44
N ALA A 140 6.37 -2.47 13.45
CA ALA A 140 7.67 -2.86 12.89
C ALA A 140 8.38 -3.94 13.74
N GLU A 141 7.86 -4.20 14.94
CA GLU A 141 8.36 -5.25 15.84
C GLU A 141 7.63 -6.57 15.61
N THR A 142 6.30 -6.54 15.58
CA THR A 142 5.47 -7.76 15.63
C THR A 142 4.77 -8.10 14.31
N GLY A 143 4.76 -7.19 13.34
CA GLY A 143 3.98 -7.32 12.11
C GLY A 143 2.47 -7.17 12.31
N LYS A 144 1.98 -6.98 13.54
CA LYS A 144 0.56 -6.82 13.82
C LYS A 144 0.04 -5.48 13.31
N THR A 145 -1.10 -5.49 12.62
CA THR A 145 -1.85 -4.27 12.33
C THR A 145 -2.53 -3.77 13.60
N THR A 146 -2.23 -2.55 14.04
CA THR A 146 -2.79 -1.95 15.27
C THR A 146 -4.05 -1.15 14.99
N TRP A 147 -4.14 -0.52 13.83
CA TRP A 147 -5.36 0.09 13.31
C TRP A 147 -5.42 0.00 11.78
N LEU A 148 -6.64 0.09 11.27
CA LEU A 148 -6.98 0.05 9.86
C LEU A 148 -7.96 1.19 9.56
N HIS A 149 -7.57 2.09 8.65
CA HIS A 149 -8.50 3.03 8.02
C HIS A 149 -8.89 2.47 6.65
N GLU A 150 -10.18 2.41 6.36
CA GLU A 150 -10.70 1.97 5.06
C GLU A 150 -11.46 3.10 4.37
N GLN A 151 -11.39 3.13 3.05
CA GLN A 151 -12.06 4.14 2.26
C GLN A 151 -12.36 3.66 0.84
N ARG A 152 -13.39 4.28 0.26
CA ARG A 152 -13.91 3.89 -1.05
C ARG A 152 -12.87 4.08 -2.15
N SER A 153 -12.13 5.19 -2.10
CA SER A 153 -11.07 5.52 -3.07
C SER A 153 -9.75 4.86 -2.71
N ALA A 154 -8.96 4.44 -3.71
CA ALA A 154 -7.63 3.89 -3.46
C ALA A 154 -6.69 4.93 -2.84
N THR A 155 -6.05 4.56 -1.73
CA THR A 155 -5.03 5.38 -1.06
C THR A 155 -3.74 5.41 -1.88
N MET A 156 -3.03 6.53 -1.82
CA MET A 156 -1.74 6.78 -2.46
C MET A 156 -0.63 6.97 -1.41
N SER A 157 0.51 7.54 -1.79
CA SER A 157 1.69 7.66 -0.93
C SER A 157 1.42 8.39 0.40
N LEU A 158 2.11 7.96 1.45
CA LEU A 158 2.00 8.48 2.81
C LEU A 158 3.32 9.11 3.29
N MET A 159 3.21 10.02 4.25
CA MET A 159 4.34 10.64 4.97
C MET A 159 4.00 10.73 6.46
N ALA A 160 4.90 10.33 7.34
CA ALA A 160 4.76 10.52 8.79
C ALA A 160 5.59 11.73 9.25
N THR A 161 5.17 12.38 10.33
CA THR A 161 5.83 13.57 10.90
C THR A 161 6.10 13.42 12.39
N GLY A 162 7.05 14.18 12.92
CA GLY A 162 7.35 14.21 14.36
C GLY A 162 6.22 14.80 15.23
N GLY A 163 5.23 15.47 14.62
CA GLY A 163 4.06 16.01 15.30
C GLY A 163 2.97 14.96 15.57
N GLY A 164 3.21 13.69 15.26
CA GLY A 164 2.26 12.61 15.50
C GLY A 164 1.20 12.44 14.40
N LEU A 165 1.47 12.95 13.21
CA LEU A 165 0.54 12.91 12.07
C LEU A 165 1.09 12.07 10.93
N VAL A 166 0.20 11.37 10.24
CA VAL A 166 0.43 10.74 8.93
C VAL A 166 -0.37 11.49 7.88
N PHE A 167 0.29 12.01 6.85
CA PHE A 167 -0.35 12.65 5.72
C PHE A 167 -0.45 11.70 4.53
N GLY A 168 -1.56 11.74 3.81
CA GLY A 168 -1.81 10.84 2.71
C GLY A 168 -2.89 11.31 1.75
N GLY A 169 -2.71 10.97 0.49
CA GLY A 169 -3.65 11.29 -0.58
C GLY A 169 -4.44 10.09 -1.07
N ASP A 170 -5.51 10.32 -1.82
CA ASP A 170 -6.22 9.26 -2.54
C ASP A 170 -6.57 9.61 -3.98
N VAL A 171 -7.06 8.61 -4.71
CA VAL A 171 -7.45 8.75 -6.12
C VAL A 171 -8.64 9.70 -6.29
N ASN A 172 -9.43 9.99 -5.25
CA ASN A 172 -10.57 10.94 -5.31
C ASN A 172 -10.12 12.39 -5.06
N GLY A 173 -8.82 12.62 -4.88
CA GLY A 173 -8.28 13.95 -4.59
C GLY A 173 -8.38 14.36 -3.13
N ARG A 174 -8.77 13.47 -2.22
CA ARG A 174 -8.76 13.80 -0.78
C ARG A 174 -7.35 13.66 -0.24
N PHE A 175 -6.82 14.76 0.28
CA PHE A 175 -5.59 14.79 1.06
C PHE A 175 -5.95 14.90 2.54
N LYS A 176 -5.43 13.99 3.35
CA LYS A 176 -5.83 13.79 4.74
C LYS A 176 -4.63 13.82 5.67
N ALA A 177 -4.86 14.26 6.90
CA ALA A 177 -3.99 14.07 8.05
C ALA A 177 -4.66 13.10 9.02
N PHE A 178 -3.97 12.01 9.33
CA PHE A 178 -4.40 10.99 10.28
C PHE A 178 -3.63 11.14 11.59
N ASP A 179 -4.29 10.91 12.72
CA ASP A 179 -3.60 10.60 13.97
C ASP A 179 -2.79 9.31 13.81
N GLN A 180 -1.49 9.36 14.09
CA GLN A 180 -0.61 8.22 13.85
C GLN A 180 -0.87 7.01 14.77
N THR A 181 -1.58 7.22 15.88
CA THR A 181 -1.85 6.23 16.93
C THR A 181 -3.20 5.57 16.76
N THR A 182 -4.21 6.34 16.34
CA THR A 182 -5.60 5.85 16.23
C THR A 182 -6.05 5.61 14.78
N GLY A 183 -5.42 6.28 13.81
CA GLY A 183 -5.87 6.31 12.42
C GLY A 183 -7.06 7.24 12.17
N GLU A 184 -7.48 8.03 13.16
CA GLU A 184 -8.55 9.02 12.99
C GLU A 184 -8.15 10.11 12.01
N VAL A 185 -9.06 10.49 11.11
CA VAL A 185 -8.86 11.63 10.20
C VAL A 185 -9.09 12.92 10.97
N LEU A 186 -8.01 13.65 11.26
CA LEU A 186 -8.04 14.92 12.00
C LEU A 186 -8.25 16.12 11.07
N TRP A 187 -7.85 15.99 9.80
CA TRP A 187 -8.01 17.03 8.80
C TRP A 187 -8.12 16.42 7.40
N GLU A 188 -8.92 17.05 6.54
CA GLU A 188 -9.07 16.65 5.14
C GLU A 188 -9.35 17.87 4.25
N ILE A 189 -8.79 17.85 3.03
CA ILE A 189 -9.17 18.75 1.94
C ILE A 189 -9.31 17.98 0.63
N ASN A 190 -10.21 18.43 -0.26
CA ASN A 190 -10.29 17.92 -1.62
C ASN A 190 -9.48 18.82 -2.57
N LEU A 191 -8.45 18.26 -3.20
CA LEU A 191 -7.56 18.92 -4.16
C LEU A 191 -8.08 18.86 -5.61
N GLY A 192 -9.26 18.27 -5.81
CA GLY A 192 -9.97 18.21 -7.08
C GLY A 192 -9.47 17.16 -8.08
N SER A 193 -8.21 16.74 -7.98
CA SER A 193 -7.59 15.71 -8.82
C SER A 193 -6.89 14.66 -7.97
N ALA A 194 -6.69 13.44 -8.50
CA ALA A 194 -6.04 12.34 -7.79
C ALA A 194 -4.70 12.77 -7.18
N VAL A 195 -4.49 12.49 -5.89
CA VAL A 195 -3.28 12.85 -5.15
C VAL A 195 -2.22 11.77 -5.38
N THR A 196 -1.58 11.81 -6.54
CA THR A 196 -0.62 10.78 -6.98
C THR A 196 0.83 11.09 -6.60
N GLY A 197 1.13 12.33 -6.18
CA GLY A 197 2.46 12.69 -5.71
C GLY A 197 2.84 12.06 -4.37
N PHE A 198 4.11 12.21 -4.01
CA PHE A 198 4.62 11.85 -2.68
C PHE A 198 4.56 13.07 -1.78
N PRO A 199 3.79 13.05 -0.67
CA PRO A 199 3.80 14.16 0.27
C PRO A 199 5.18 14.30 0.91
N ILE A 200 5.67 15.54 1.00
CA ILE A 200 6.91 15.89 1.70
C ILE A 200 6.67 17.06 2.66
N THR A 201 7.60 17.28 3.58
CA THR A 201 7.60 18.44 4.48
C THR A 201 9.00 19.01 4.63
N TYR A 202 9.07 20.34 4.79
CA TYR A 202 10.30 21.10 5.07
C TYR A 202 9.95 22.36 5.86
N ALA A 203 10.94 23.13 6.31
CA ALA A 203 10.73 24.40 6.97
C ALA A 203 11.57 25.52 6.35
N VAL A 204 11.02 26.74 6.32
CA VAL A 204 11.70 27.97 5.90
C VAL A 204 11.36 29.05 6.92
N ASP A 205 12.38 29.74 7.44
CA ASP A 205 12.23 30.84 8.40
C ASP A 205 11.33 30.51 9.61
N GLY A 206 11.40 29.27 10.10
CA GLY A 206 10.62 28.79 11.24
C GLY A 206 9.22 28.26 10.90
N THR A 207 8.74 28.45 9.66
CA THR A 207 7.44 27.96 9.21
C THR A 207 7.58 26.59 8.55
N GLN A 208 6.82 25.60 9.01
CA GLN A 208 6.75 24.27 8.39
C GLN A 208 5.75 24.26 7.23
N TYR A 209 6.18 23.68 6.11
CA TYR A 209 5.38 23.48 4.91
C TYR A 209 5.15 21.99 4.64
N ILE A 210 3.96 21.67 4.13
CA ILE A 210 3.63 20.36 3.58
C ILE A 210 3.32 20.53 2.10
N VAL A 211 3.94 19.69 1.26
CA VAL A 211 3.81 19.78 -0.19
C VAL A 211 3.37 18.44 -0.75
N VAL A 212 2.40 18.48 -1.68
CA VAL A 212 1.92 17.29 -2.38
C VAL A 212 1.48 17.65 -3.80
N GLY A 213 1.73 16.75 -4.75
CA GLY A 213 1.28 16.88 -6.13
C GLY A 213 0.01 16.10 -6.40
N THR A 214 -0.91 16.69 -7.18
CA THR A 214 -1.97 15.95 -7.86
C THR A 214 -1.57 15.66 -9.30
N GLY A 215 -2.21 14.66 -9.90
CA GLY A 215 -2.04 14.36 -11.32
C GLY A 215 -2.50 12.96 -11.67
N THR A 216 -2.30 12.59 -12.93
CA THR A 216 -2.63 11.24 -13.42
C THR A 216 -1.48 10.25 -13.17
N ALA A 217 -1.82 9.02 -12.77
CA ALA A 217 -0.89 7.90 -12.69
C ALA A 217 -1.60 6.62 -13.16
N SER A 218 -0.86 5.70 -13.75
CA SER A 218 -1.43 4.45 -14.29
C SER A 218 -2.16 3.63 -13.21
N THR A 219 -1.57 3.48 -12.02
CA THR A 219 -2.20 2.79 -10.88
C THR A 219 -3.47 3.51 -10.42
N ALA A 220 -3.44 4.85 -10.32
CA ALA A 220 -4.61 5.64 -9.96
C ALA A 220 -5.76 5.46 -10.97
N SER A 221 -5.47 5.48 -12.27
CA SER A 221 -6.48 5.23 -13.31
C SER A 221 -7.04 3.81 -13.26
N LEU A 222 -6.22 2.80 -12.92
CA LEU A 222 -6.66 1.41 -12.84
C LEU A 222 -7.55 1.17 -11.62
N PHE A 223 -7.16 1.68 -10.45
CA PHE A 223 -7.98 1.59 -9.25
C PHE A 223 -9.25 2.44 -9.33
N GLY A 224 -9.22 3.61 -9.98
CA GLY A 224 -10.41 4.42 -10.21
C GLY A 224 -11.51 3.70 -10.99
N ARG A 225 -11.18 2.70 -11.82
CA ARG A 225 -12.18 1.86 -12.53
C ARG A 225 -12.97 0.94 -11.59
N LEU A 226 -12.47 0.66 -10.38
CA LEU A 226 -13.17 -0.12 -9.36
C LEU A 226 -14.28 0.69 -8.67
N THR A 227 -14.21 2.01 -8.77
CA THR A 227 -15.14 2.97 -8.15
C THR A 227 -15.60 4.00 -9.20
N PRO A 228 -16.36 3.60 -10.23
CA PRO A 228 -16.74 4.46 -11.36
C PRO A 228 -17.62 5.66 -11.00
N GLU A 229 -18.21 5.66 -9.80
CA GLU A 229 -18.92 6.78 -9.20
C GLU A 229 -17.99 7.91 -8.75
N ILE A 230 -16.70 7.62 -8.51
CA ILE A 230 -15.67 8.60 -8.16
C ILE A 230 -15.06 9.19 -9.44
N ARG A 231 -15.21 10.51 -9.64
CA ARG A 231 -14.82 11.21 -10.87
C ARG A 231 -13.99 12.47 -10.55
N PRO A 232 -12.74 12.31 -10.10
CA PRO A 232 -11.82 13.43 -9.91
C PRO A 232 -11.47 14.07 -11.26
N SER A 233 -10.98 15.30 -11.21
CA SER A 233 -10.31 15.94 -12.36
C SER A 233 -8.95 15.29 -12.62
N ALA A 234 -8.34 15.63 -13.76
CA ALA A 234 -7.04 15.14 -14.20
C ALA A 234 -5.96 16.24 -14.17
N GLY A 235 -6.10 17.23 -13.29
CA GLY A 235 -5.20 18.38 -13.19
C GLY A 235 -3.89 18.03 -12.47
N ASN A 236 -2.77 18.40 -13.08
CA ASN A 236 -1.46 18.33 -12.46
C ASN A 236 -1.18 19.66 -11.73
N THR A 237 -1.17 19.63 -10.41
CA THR A 237 -0.98 20.82 -9.58
C THR A 237 -0.13 20.48 -8.35
N LEU A 238 0.78 21.37 -7.98
CA LEU A 238 1.51 21.28 -6.71
C LEU A 238 0.77 22.12 -5.66
N PHE A 239 0.43 21.51 -4.53
CA PHE A 239 -0.20 22.18 -3.40
C PHE A 239 0.79 22.33 -2.25
N VAL A 240 0.78 23.50 -1.61
CA VAL A 240 1.64 23.83 -0.47
C VAL A 240 0.75 24.30 0.68
N PHE A 241 0.92 23.72 1.86
CA PHE A 241 0.16 24.00 3.07
C PHE A 241 1.10 24.46 4.19
N ALA A 242 0.61 25.39 5.01
CA ALA A 242 1.22 25.80 6.29
C ALA A 242 0.10 26.18 7.26
N LEU A 243 0.41 26.27 8.55
CA LEU A 243 -0.50 26.88 9.51
C LEU A 243 -0.59 28.40 9.25
N PRO A 244 -1.70 29.06 9.61
CA PRO A 244 -1.79 30.52 9.60
C PRO A 244 -0.74 31.15 10.54
N ASP A 245 -0.35 32.38 10.23
CA ASP A 245 0.49 33.24 11.08
C ASP A 245 -0.19 33.62 12.41
#